data_AF-A0A529L4K4-F1
#
_entry.id   AF-A0A529L4K4-F1
#
_cell.length_a   1.000
_cell.length_b   1.000
_cell.length_c   1.000
_cell.angle_alpha   90.00
_cell.angle_beta   90.00
_cell.angle_gamma   90.00
#
_symmetry.space_group_name_H-M   'P 1'
#
loop_
_entity.id
_entity.type
_entity.pdbx_description
1 polymer ?
#
loop_
_entity_poly.entity_id
_entity_poly.type
_entity_poly.pdbx_seq_one_letter_code
_entity_poly.pdbx_strand_id
1 'polypeptide(L)'
;MPATGKPVGPNPKRLLKRAEFLAVRGGEKRRGRLFLVEVLDRGDGLSPRVGYTVTKKVGNAVMRNRIRRRLREAVRTHAADDMAPGND
;
A
#
# COMPACT_ATOMS: atom_id res chain seq x y z
N MET A 1 -14.80 17.13 13.03
CA MET A 1 -14.38 15.75 13.37
C MET A 1 -15.46 14.81 12.85
N PRO A 2 -15.37 14.22 11.64
CA PRO A 2 -16.35 13.22 11.25
C PRO A 2 -15.97 11.88 11.91
N ALA A 3 -16.85 11.43 12.80
CA ALA A 3 -16.88 10.10 13.36
C ALA A 3 -17.60 9.16 12.39
N THR A 4 -16.86 8.24 11.76
CA THR A 4 -17.28 6.89 11.29
C THR A 4 -16.08 6.28 10.55
N GLY A 5 -15.27 5.49 11.26
CA GLY A 5 -14.03 4.89 10.76
C GLY A 5 -14.23 3.72 9.81
N LYS A 6 -15.04 3.90 8.76
CA LYS A 6 -15.17 2.92 7.68
C LYS A 6 -14.73 3.60 6.38
N PRO A 7 -13.69 3.07 5.69
CA PRO A 7 -13.30 3.58 4.37
C PRO A 7 -14.49 3.48 3.42
N VAL A 8 -14.85 4.56 2.76
CA VAL A 8 -15.94 4.58 1.76
C VAL A 8 -15.36 4.40 0.34
N GLY A 9 -14.05 4.39 0.20
CA GLY A 9 -13.30 4.21 -1.04
C GLY A 9 -13.22 2.75 -1.50
N PRO A 10 -13.00 2.53 -2.80
CA PRO A 10 -12.82 1.19 -3.35
C PRO A 10 -11.60 0.55 -2.70
N ASN A 11 -11.76 -0.65 -2.12
CA ASN A 11 -10.64 -1.40 -1.58
C ASN A 11 -9.54 -1.50 -2.64
N PRO A 12 -8.33 -0.98 -2.38
CA PRO A 12 -7.26 -1.02 -3.36
C PRO A 12 -6.97 -2.48 -3.72
N LYS A 13 -6.88 -2.74 -5.02
CA LYS A 13 -6.52 -4.07 -5.52
C LYS A 13 -5.11 -4.42 -5.05
N ARG A 14 -4.77 -5.70 -5.04
CA ARG A 14 -3.45 -6.13 -4.55
C ARG A 14 -2.43 -6.12 -5.68
N LEU A 15 -1.27 -5.52 -5.42
CA LEU A 15 -0.08 -5.69 -6.25
C LEU A 15 0.53 -7.07 -5.94
N LEU A 16 0.71 -7.92 -6.96
CA LEU A 16 1.12 -9.31 -6.77
C LEU A 16 2.36 -9.68 -7.59
N LYS A 17 2.51 -9.10 -8.79
CA LYS A 17 3.56 -9.51 -9.72
C LYS A 17 4.84 -8.74 -9.44
N ARG A 18 5.98 -9.44 -9.46
CA ARG A 18 7.30 -8.82 -9.26
C ARG A 18 7.56 -7.66 -10.23
N ALA A 19 7.15 -7.78 -11.49
CA ALA A 19 7.31 -6.73 -12.49
C ALA A 19 6.60 -5.42 -12.09
N GLU A 20 5.42 -5.53 -11.48
CA GLU A 20 4.66 -4.37 -10.97
C GLU A 20 5.44 -3.70 -9.83
N PHE A 21 5.94 -4.46 -8.85
CA PHE A 21 6.78 -3.92 -7.78
C PHE A 21 8.06 -3.24 -8.29
N LEU A 22 8.63 -3.70 -9.41
CA LEU A 22 9.79 -3.06 -10.01
C LEU A 22 9.41 -1.78 -10.76
N ALA A 23 8.25 -1.73 -11.41
CA ALA A 23 7.74 -0.53 -12.04
C ALA A 23 7.52 0.59 -11.00
N VAL A 24 6.88 0.27 -9.86
CA VAL A 24 6.59 1.26 -8.80
C VAL A 24 7.87 1.91 -8.24
N ARG A 25 9.00 1.18 -8.23
CA ARG A 25 10.30 1.73 -7.83
C ARG A 25 10.82 2.85 -8.73
N GLY A 26 10.30 2.98 -9.94
CA GLY A 26 10.59 4.09 -10.85
C GLY A 26 9.75 5.34 -10.59
N GLY A 27 8.72 5.24 -9.72
CA GLY A 27 7.85 6.35 -9.35
C GLY A 27 8.38 7.20 -8.19
N GLU A 28 7.47 7.97 -7.59
CA GLU A 28 7.76 8.84 -6.46
C GLU A 28 8.06 8.03 -5.20
N LYS A 29 9.02 8.48 -4.38
CA LYS A 29 9.38 7.82 -3.12
C LYS A 29 9.23 8.76 -1.95
N ARG A 30 8.39 8.38 -1.00
CA ARG A 30 8.20 9.09 0.27
C ARG A 30 8.75 8.26 1.40
N ARG A 31 9.77 8.78 2.10
CA ARG A 31 10.41 8.09 3.22
C ARG A 31 9.80 8.57 4.53
N GLY A 32 9.21 7.64 5.28
CA GLY A 32 8.80 7.86 6.65
C GLY A 32 9.79 7.23 7.64
N ARG A 33 9.56 7.47 8.94
CA ARG A 33 10.37 6.94 10.04
C ARG A 33 10.30 5.41 10.18
N LEU A 34 9.15 4.81 9.85
CA LEU A 34 8.90 3.38 10.05
C LEU A 34 8.90 2.57 8.75
N PHE A 35 8.56 3.22 7.64
CA PHE A 35 8.47 2.60 6.32
C PHE A 35 8.63 3.68 5.25
N LEU A 36 8.90 3.22 4.03
CA LEU A 36 8.83 4.06 2.83
C LEU A 36 7.60 3.66 2.02
N VAL A 37 7.09 4.62 1.26
CA VAL A 37 6.02 4.43 0.28
C VAL A 37 6.61 4.78 -1.08
N GLU A 38 6.39 3.91 -2.05
CA GLU A 38 6.71 4.16 -3.46
C GLU A 38 5.37 4.25 -4.18
N VAL A 39 5.17 5.29 -4.99
CA VAL A 39 3.90 5.56 -5.68
C VAL A 39 4.17 5.73 -7.17
N LEU A 40 3.38 5.05 -7.99
CA LEU A 40 3.44 5.19 -9.44
C LEU A 40 2.04 5.42 -10.01
N ASP A 41 1.88 6.52 -10.74
CA ASP A 41 0.70 6.71 -11.59
C ASP A 41 0.82 5.85 -12.84
N ARG A 42 -0.06 4.87 -12.99
CA ARG A 42 -0.13 4.00 -14.17
C ARG A 42 -0.81 4.68 -15.37
N GLY A 43 -1.49 5.82 -15.15
CA GLY A 43 -2.25 6.52 -16.19
C GLY A 43 -3.49 5.77 -16.71
N ASP A 44 -3.86 4.64 -16.08
CA ASP A 44 -4.98 3.79 -16.53
C ASP A 44 -6.34 4.19 -15.91
N GLY A 45 -6.35 5.07 -14.91
CA GLY A 45 -7.56 5.50 -14.19
C GLY A 45 -8.29 4.37 -13.45
N LEU A 46 -7.71 3.16 -13.38
CA LEU A 46 -8.34 2.01 -12.75
C LEU A 46 -8.24 2.10 -11.23
N SER A 47 -8.88 1.17 -10.52
CA SER A 47 -8.79 1.09 -9.06
C SER A 47 -7.33 1.13 -8.59
N PRO A 48 -7.03 1.88 -7.51
CA PRO A 48 -5.69 1.92 -6.94
C PRO A 48 -5.23 0.52 -6.52
N ARG A 49 -3.93 0.28 -6.52
CA ARG A 49 -3.36 -1.00 -6.09
C ARG A 49 -2.38 -0.78 -4.96
N VAL A 50 -2.20 -1.77 -4.10
CA VAL A 50 -1.24 -1.70 -2.99
C VAL A 50 -0.44 -3.00 -2.86
N GLY A 51 0.88 -2.83 -2.70
CA GLY A 51 1.83 -3.89 -2.45
C GLY A 51 2.53 -3.70 -1.10
N TYR A 52 2.84 -4.80 -0.40
CA TYR A 52 3.57 -4.74 0.87
C TYR A 52 4.89 -5.52 0.79
N THR A 53 6.00 -4.81 0.91
CA THR A 53 7.34 -5.40 0.99
C THR A 53 7.83 -5.37 2.43
N VAL A 54 8.06 -6.55 3.02
CA VAL A 54 8.68 -6.68 4.34
C VAL A 54 9.95 -7.52 4.19
N THR A 55 11.10 -6.92 4.47
CA THR A 55 12.40 -7.56 4.28
C THR A 55 12.64 -8.64 5.32
N LYS A 56 13.52 -9.61 5.00
CA LYS A 56 13.92 -10.65 5.97
C LYS A 56 14.64 -10.08 7.20
N LYS A 57 15.21 -8.87 7.10
CA LYS A 57 15.93 -8.19 8.19
C LYS A 57 15.02 -7.82 9.37
N VAL A 58 13.72 -7.69 9.15
CA VAL A 58 12.76 -7.28 10.19
C VAL A 58 12.50 -8.40 11.20
N GLY A 59 12.73 -9.67 10.83
CA GLY A 59 12.58 -10.80 11.72
C GLY A 59 12.00 -12.04 11.03
N ASN A 60 11.52 -12.98 11.85
CA ASN A 60 10.99 -14.26 11.40
C ASN A 60 9.67 -14.12 10.60
N ALA A 61 9.18 -15.24 10.05
CA ALA A 61 7.95 -15.25 9.26
C ALA A 61 6.73 -14.72 10.02
N VAL A 62 6.63 -15.01 11.32
CA VAL A 62 5.50 -14.57 12.17
C VAL A 62 5.50 -13.05 12.31
N MET A 63 6.65 -12.44 12.63
CA MET A 63 6.79 -10.98 12.72
C MET A 63 6.44 -10.29 11.40
N ARG A 64 6.95 -10.81 10.27
CA ARG A 64 6.65 -10.27 8.94
C ARG A 64 5.16 -10.37 8.59
N ASN A 65 4.52 -11.48 8.93
CA ASN A 65 3.07 -11.67 8.73
C ASN A 65 2.24 -10.74 9.61
N ARG A 66 2.67 -10.50 10.85
CA ARG A 66 2.02 -9.54 11.76
C ARG A 66 2.09 -8.12 11.21
N ILE A 67 3.24 -7.71 10.69
CA ILE A 67 3.42 -6.39 10.05
C ILE A 67 2.51 -6.28 8.83
N ARG A 68 2.51 -7.27 7.94
CA ARG A 68 1.66 -7.28 6.74
C ARG A 68 0.17 -7.20 7.08
N ARG A 69 -0.27 -7.91 8.12
CA ARG A 69 -1.66 -7.84 8.62
C ARG A 69 -2.00 -6.43 9.14
N ARG A 70 -1.13 -5.84 9.96
CA ARG A 70 -1.33 -4.47 10.48
C ARG A 70 -1.37 -3.42 9.37
N LEU A 71 -0.45 -3.50 8.41
CA LEU A 71 -0.42 -2.56 7.27
C LEU A 71 -1.68 -2.69 6.41
N ARG A 72 -2.15 -3.93 6.16
CA ARG A 72 -3.40 -4.15 5.42
C ARG A 72 -4.60 -3.52 6.12
N GLU A 73 -4.71 -3.69 7.43
CA GLU A 73 -5.81 -3.08 8.20
C GLU A 73 -5.69 -1.55 8.26
N ALA A 74 -4.48 -1.00 8.38
CA ALA A 74 -4.28 0.45 8.35
C ALA A 74 -4.69 1.05 7.00
N VAL A 75 -4.28 0.43 5.89
CA VAL A 75 -4.67 0.87 4.55
C VAL A 75 -6.17 0.72 4.34
N ARG A 76 -6.74 -0.41 4.77
CA ARG A 76 -8.19 -0.61 4.74
C ARG A 76 -8.88 0.54 5.47
N THR A 77 -8.59 0.78 6.75
CA THR A 77 -9.36 1.72 7.56
C THR A 77 -9.14 3.20 7.23
N HIS A 78 -7.95 3.58 6.75
CA HIS A 78 -7.56 4.99 6.67
C HIS A 78 -7.07 5.46 5.30
N ALA A 79 -6.39 4.61 4.52
CA ALA A 79 -5.71 5.08 3.30
C ALA A 79 -6.48 4.81 2.01
N ALA A 80 -7.44 3.86 2.01
CA ALA A 80 -8.18 3.49 0.82
C ALA A 80 -8.93 4.68 0.18
N ASP A 81 -9.36 5.65 0.99
CA ASP A 81 -10.12 6.82 0.54
C ASP A 81 -9.20 7.91 -0.04
N ASP A 82 -7.94 7.96 0.40
CA ASP A 82 -6.94 8.95 -0.02
C ASP A 82 -6.14 8.49 -1.26
N MET A 83 -6.29 7.23 -1.69
CA MET A 83 -5.59 6.70 -2.85
C MET A 83 -6.26 7.13 -4.15
N ALA A 84 -5.59 8.00 -4.91
CA ALA A 84 -6.06 8.42 -6.21
C ALA A 84 -6.13 7.24 -7.20
N PRO A 85 -7.19 7.16 -8.05
CA PRO A 85 -7.27 6.16 -9.12
C PRO A 85 -6.03 6.18 -10.02
N GLY A 86 -5.71 5.04 -10.62
CA GLY A 86 -4.53 4.89 -11.48
C GLY A 86 -3.23 4.63 -10.72
N ASN A 87 -3.18 4.87 -9.40
CA ASN A 87 -1.93 4.74 -8.64
C ASN A 87 -1.68 3.32 -8.11
N ASP A 88 -0.41 2.94 -8.09
CA ASP A 88 0.18 1.78 -7.40
C ASP A 88 0.94 2.21 -6.13
#